data_AF-A0A920Q4W6-F1
#
_entry.id   AF-A0A920Q4W6-F1
#
_cell.length_a   1.000
_cell.length_b   1.000
_cell.length_c   1.000
_cell.angle_alpha   90.00
_cell.angle_beta   90.00
_cell.angle_gamma   90.00
#
_symmetry.space_group_name_H-M   'P 1'
#
loop_
_entity.id
_entity.type
_entity.pdbx_description
1 polymer ?
#
loop_
_entity_poly.entity_id
_entity_poly.type
_entity_poly.pdbx_seq_one_letter_code
_entity_poly.pdbx_strand_id
1 'polypeptide(L)'
;MMAIKRRFRDGSPLTGPPTGVDTSRYDADREDLDALIGEVGETTGTAVPTYRVDQLWRGLYVDLVDPKDISTLPKALREALAERLPAALVEDTRSVGDGGDTVKWLWRFGPTAR
;
A
#
# COMPACT_ATOMS: atom_id res chain seq x y z
N MET A 1 35.31 -13.10 18.18
CA MET A 1 33.88 -13.45 18.07
C MET A 1 33.06 -12.23 18.49
N MET A 2 32.55 -11.43 17.54
CA MET A 2 31.92 -10.14 17.83
C MET A 2 30.45 -10.33 18.24
N ALA A 3 30.10 -9.84 19.43
CA ALA A 3 28.74 -9.79 19.93
C ALA A 3 28.11 -8.42 19.60
N ILE A 4 27.10 -8.39 18.76
CA ILE A 4 26.33 -7.17 18.45
C ILE A 4 25.23 -7.03 19.50
N LYS A 5 25.48 -6.21 20.53
CA LYS A 5 24.43 -5.71 21.44
C LYS A 5 23.71 -4.54 20.74
N ARG A 6 22.56 -4.77 20.11
CA ARG A 6 21.66 -3.68 19.69
C ARG A 6 20.83 -3.22 20.89
N ARG A 7 21.14 -2.02 21.37
CA ARG A 7 20.37 -1.25 22.36
C ARG A 7 19.03 -0.86 21.70
N PHE A 8 17.92 -1.42 22.16
CA PHE A 8 16.59 -0.87 21.85
C PHE A 8 16.43 0.43 22.62
N ARG A 9 16.18 1.54 21.92
CA ARG A 9 15.89 2.85 22.51
C ARG A 9 14.37 2.97 22.64
N ASP A 10 13.96 3.19 23.88
CA ASP A 10 12.77 3.82 24.46
C ASP A 10 11.73 4.41 23.49
N GLY A 11 10.46 4.08 23.78
CA GLY A 11 9.28 4.40 22.99
C GLY A 11 9.04 5.90 22.83
N SER A 12 9.06 6.33 21.58
CA SER A 12 8.48 7.59 21.14
C SER A 12 6.95 7.45 21.11
N PRO A 13 6.17 8.45 21.57
CA PRO A 13 4.73 8.42 21.42
C PRO A 13 4.38 8.31 19.94
N LEU A 14 3.42 7.44 19.60
CA LEU A 14 2.90 7.32 18.24
C LEU A 14 2.09 8.59 17.93
N THR A 15 2.79 9.67 17.57
CA THR A 15 2.18 10.80 16.88
C THR A 15 1.61 10.24 15.58
N GLY A 16 0.30 10.46 15.36
CA GLY A 16 -0.39 10.04 14.13
C GLY A 16 0.38 10.51 12.89
N PRO A 17 0.26 9.79 11.75
CA PRO A 17 1.12 10.03 10.61
C PRO A 17 0.98 11.48 10.12
N PRO A 18 2.11 12.12 9.74
CA PRO A 18 2.10 13.46 9.18
C PRO A 18 1.24 13.50 7.92
N THR A 19 0.25 14.39 7.91
CA THR A 19 -0.55 14.70 6.73
C THR A 19 0.30 15.45 5.71
N GLY A 20 0.74 14.75 4.65
CA GLY A 20 1.49 15.36 3.56
C GLY A 20 2.22 14.35 2.66
N VAL A 21 1.51 13.82 1.66
CA VAL A 21 1.99 13.34 0.34
C VAL A 21 3.25 12.47 0.33
N ASP A 22 3.10 11.19 0.74
CA ASP A 22 3.78 9.99 0.20
C ASP A 22 3.10 8.72 0.79
N THR A 23 1.76 8.72 0.86
CA THR A 23 0.98 7.62 1.45
C THR A 23 1.11 6.37 0.58
N SER A 24 1.62 5.29 1.16
CA SER A 24 1.52 3.98 0.51
C SER A 24 0.05 3.58 0.36
N ARG A 25 -0.22 2.59 -0.49
CA ARG A 25 -1.58 2.10 -0.78
C ARG A 25 -2.40 1.67 0.44
N TYR A 26 -1.75 1.45 1.59
CA TYR A 26 -2.38 1.00 2.82
C TYR A 26 -2.32 2.06 3.94
N ASP A 27 -1.82 3.26 3.67
CA ASP A 27 -1.88 4.39 4.62
C ASP A 27 -3.18 5.19 4.47
N ALA A 28 -3.80 5.14 3.28
CA ALA A 28 -5.07 5.82 2.98
C ALA A 28 -6.26 5.06 3.59
N ASP A 29 -7.16 5.80 4.25
CA ASP A 29 -8.45 5.27 4.65
C ASP A 29 -9.46 5.27 3.49
N ARG A 30 -10.71 4.89 3.76
CA ARG A 30 -11.72 4.78 2.69
C ARG A 30 -12.16 6.14 2.13
N GLU A 31 -12.18 7.18 2.96
CA GLU A 31 -12.54 8.54 2.53
C GLU A 31 -11.40 9.13 1.68
N ASP A 32 -10.15 8.91 2.10
CA ASP A 32 -8.97 9.27 1.30
C ASP A 32 -8.98 8.61 -0.08
N LEU A 33 -9.35 7.32 -0.15
CA LEU A 33 -9.45 6.58 -1.41
C LEU A 33 -10.60 7.06 -2.30
N ASP A 34 -11.72 7.51 -1.73
CA ASP A 34 -12.84 8.10 -2.48
C ASP A 34 -12.46 9.47 -3.07
N ALA A 35 -11.80 10.30 -2.28
CA ALA A 35 -11.27 11.58 -2.77
C ALA A 35 -10.24 11.37 -3.88
N LEU A 36 -9.30 10.44 -3.69
CA LEU A 36 -8.25 10.13 -4.68
C LEU A 36 -8.84 9.61 -6.00
N ILE A 37 -9.82 8.70 -5.94
CA ILE A 37 -10.41 8.16 -7.17
C ILE A 37 -11.17 9.24 -7.94
N GLY A 38 -11.80 10.19 -7.23
CA GLY A 38 -12.38 11.41 -7.82
C GLY A 38 -11.34 12.24 -8.57
N GLU A 39 -10.24 12.61 -7.90
CA GLU A 39 -9.14 13.41 -8.47
C GLU A 39 -8.53 12.73 -9.72
N VAL A 40 -8.27 11.43 -9.63
CA VAL A 40 -7.73 10.64 -10.75
C VAL A 40 -8.74 10.51 -11.89
N GLY A 41 -10.03 10.33 -11.58
CA GLY A 41 -11.10 10.30 -12.57
C GLY A 41 -11.20 11.57 -13.38
N GLU A 42 -11.13 12.73 -12.72
CA GLU A 42 -11.07 14.03 -13.39
C GLU A 42 -9.82 14.16 -14.27
N THR A 43 -8.65 13.85 -13.74
CA THR A 43 -7.36 13.98 -14.44
C THR A 43 -7.29 13.08 -15.68
N THR A 44 -7.88 11.89 -15.61
CA THR A 44 -7.89 10.91 -16.70
C THR A 44 -9.10 11.04 -17.63
N GLY A 45 -10.03 11.97 -17.37
CA GLY A 45 -11.28 12.09 -18.12
C GLY A 45 -12.17 10.84 -18.02
N THR A 46 -12.05 10.07 -16.94
CA THR A 46 -12.79 8.82 -16.73
C THR A 46 -13.90 9.03 -15.72
N ALA A 47 -15.14 8.64 -16.07
CA ALA A 47 -16.26 8.72 -15.15
C ALA A 47 -16.03 7.85 -13.89
N VAL A 48 -16.31 8.45 -12.73
CA VAL A 48 -16.17 7.83 -11.41
C VAL A 48 -17.52 7.76 -10.70
N PRO A 49 -18.36 6.76 -11.03
CA PRO A 49 -19.53 6.44 -10.21
C PRO A 49 -19.12 6.06 -8.78
N THR A 50 -20.03 6.23 -7.83
CA THR A 50 -19.78 5.97 -6.40
C THR A 50 -19.32 4.55 -6.09
N TYR A 51 -19.66 3.55 -6.91
CA TYR A 51 -19.18 2.18 -6.70
C TYR A 51 -17.69 1.96 -7.03
N ARG A 52 -16.98 2.95 -7.59
CA ARG A 52 -15.56 2.81 -7.97
C ARG A 52 -14.65 2.72 -6.75
N VAL A 53 -14.96 3.43 -5.67
CA VAL A 53 -14.22 3.28 -4.40
C VAL A 53 -14.38 1.86 -3.84
N ASP A 54 -15.56 1.25 -3.98
CA ASP A 54 -15.79 -0.14 -3.53
C ASP A 54 -14.95 -1.14 -4.32
N GLN A 55 -14.77 -0.91 -5.63
CA GLN A 55 -13.91 -1.73 -6.48
C GLN A 55 -12.43 -1.60 -6.09
N LEU A 56 -11.97 -0.38 -5.84
CA LEU A 56 -10.60 -0.14 -5.36
C LEU A 56 -10.37 -0.79 -3.99
N TRP A 57 -11.29 -0.57 -3.05
CA TRP A 57 -11.26 -1.15 -1.71
C TRP A 57 -11.19 -2.67 -1.74
N ARG A 58 -12.06 -3.30 -2.54
CA ARG A 58 -12.05 -4.75 -2.73
C ARG A 58 -10.72 -5.24 -3.31
N GLY A 59 -10.22 -4.58 -4.34
CA GLY A 59 -8.93 -4.93 -4.96
C GLY A 59 -7.77 -4.90 -3.97
N LEU A 60 -7.72 -3.87 -3.11
CA LEU A 60 -6.64 -3.68 -2.15
C LEU A 60 -6.74 -4.61 -0.93
N TYR A 61 -7.94 -4.81 -0.38
CA TYR A 61 -8.13 -5.44 0.94
C TYR A 61 -8.76 -6.84 0.91
N VAL A 62 -9.41 -7.22 -0.19
CA VAL A 62 -10.02 -8.56 -0.35
C VAL A 62 -9.22 -9.39 -1.33
N ASP A 63 -8.98 -8.85 -2.52
CA ASP A 63 -8.29 -9.57 -3.60
C ASP A 63 -6.76 -9.46 -3.47
N LEU A 64 -6.26 -8.51 -2.65
CA LEU A 64 -4.84 -8.26 -2.35
C LEU A 64 -3.98 -8.07 -3.62
N VAL A 65 -4.49 -7.36 -4.61
CA VAL A 65 -3.82 -7.09 -5.88
C VAL A 65 -3.25 -5.66 -5.94
N ASP A 66 -2.26 -5.47 -6.81
CA ASP A 66 -1.74 -4.14 -7.11
C ASP A 66 -2.83 -3.26 -7.76
N PRO A 67 -2.88 -1.94 -7.51
CA PRO A 67 -3.84 -1.05 -8.17
C PRO A 67 -3.89 -1.23 -9.68
N LYS A 68 -2.74 -1.45 -10.33
CA LYS A 68 -2.66 -1.66 -11.79
C LYS A 68 -3.36 -2.94 -12.25
N ASP A 69 -3.59 -3.90 -11.36
CA ASP A 69 -4.11 -5.24 -11.66
C ASP A 69 -5.59 -5.38 -11.26
N ILE A 70 -6.22 -4.32 -10.73
CA ILE A 70 -7.66 -4.28 -10.43
C ILE A 70 -8.46 -4.16 -11.75
N SER A 71 -8.74 -5.30 -12.37
CA SER A 71 -9.37 -5.38 -13.71
C SER A 71 -10.82 -4.85 -13.77
N THR A 72 -11.47 -4.67 -12.63
CA THR A 72 -12.80 -4.05 -12.53
C THR A 72 -12.74 -2.53 -12.76
N LEU A 73 -11.57 -1.91 -12.59
CA LEU A 73 -11.32 -0.50 -12.89
C LEU A 73 -10.90 -0.30 -14.36
N PRO A 74 -11.30 0.81 -15.01
CA PRO A 74 -10.80 1.21 -16.32
C PRO A 74 -9.27 1.34 -16.33
N LYS A 75 -8.67 1.08 -17.49
CA LYS A 75 -7.21 1.12 -17.68
C LYS A 75 -6.57 2.43 -17.21
N ALA A 76 -7.16 3.57 -17.58
CA ALA A 76 -6.60 4.88 -17.22
C ALA A 76 -6.60 5.10 -15.70
N LEU A 77 -7.68 4.71 -15.00
CA LEU A 77 -7.75 4.80 -13.54
C LEU A 77 -6.70 3.91 -12.87
N ARG A 78 -6.61 2.63 -13.25
CA ARG A 78 -5.67 1.69 -12.61
C ARG A 78 -4.19 2.08 -12.80
N GLU A 79 -3.84 2.65 -13.95
CA GLU A 79 -2.47 3.13 -14.21
C GLU A 79 -2.13 4.34 -13.34
N ALA A 80 -2.98 5.37 -13.31
CA ALA A 80 -2.75 6.56 -12.48
C ALA A 80 -2.82 6.26 -10.97
N LEU A 81 -3.72 5.38 -10.54
CA LEU A 81 -3.79 4.95 -9.13
C LEU A 81 -2.53 4.18 -8.72
N ALA A 82 -1.92 3.38 -9.59
CA ALA A 82 -0.71 2.64 -9.26
C ALA A 82 0.49 3.57 -8.98
N GLU A 83 0.56 4.71 -9.67
CA GLU A 83 1.57 5.75 -9.42
C GLU A 83 1.33 6.45 -8.08
N ARG A 84 0.07 6.68 -7.73
CA ARG A 84 -0.33 7.40 -6.51
C ARG A 84 -0.41 6.52 -5.26
N LEU A 85 -0.53 5.20 -5.42
CA LEU A 85 -0.65 4.21 -4.35
C LEU A 85 0.49 3.16 -4.44
N PRO A 86 1.75 3.58 -4.23
CA PRO A 86 2.88 2.66 -4.22
C PRO A 86 2.78 1.69 -3.03
N ALA A 87 3.46 0.54 -3.13
CA ALA A 87 3.59 -0.37 -1.99
C ALA A 87 4.58 0.21 -0.96
N ALA A 88 4.21 0.20 0.33
CA ALA A 88 5.09 0.61 1.43
C ALA A 88 6.21 -0.40 1.70
N LEU A 89 5.97 -1.67 1.39
CA LEU A 89 6.88 -2.77 1.65
C LEU A 89 7.11 -3.56 0.36
N VAL A 90 8.38 -3.93 0.15
CA VAL A 90 8.80 -4.83 -0.92
C VAL A 90 9.38 -6.07 -0.27
N GLU A 91 8.92 -7.25 -0.71
CA GLU A 91 9.47 -8.52 -0.22
C GLU A 91 10.98 -8.56 -0.55
N ASP A 92 11.80 -8.82 0.47
CA ASP A 92 13.24 -8.95 0.32
C ASP A 92 13.66 -10.41 0.36
N THR A 93 13.13 -11.17 1.32
CA THR A 93 13.41 -12.60 1.44
C THR A 93 12.23 -13.30 2.06
N ARG A 94 11.91 -14.50 1.54
CA ARG A 94 10.96 -15.43 2.12
C ARG A 94 11.68 -16.69 2.57
N SER A 95 11.42 -17.11 3.81
CA SER A 95 11.94 -18.35 4.38
C SER A 95 10.77 -19.24 4.79
N VAL A 96 10.85 -20.52 4.44
CA VAL A 96 9.86 -21.54 4.80
C VAL A 96 10.54 -22.51 5.76
N GLY A 97 9.95 -22.72 6.94
CA GLY A 97 10.45 -23.66 7.94
C GLY A 97 10.17 -25.12 7.56
N ASP A 98 10.79 -26.04 8.30
CA ASP A 98 10.61 -27.47 8.08
C ASP A 98 9.13 -27.87 8.19
N GLY A 99 8.64 -28.66 7.22
CA GLY A 99 7.24 -29.05 7.13
C GLY A 99 6.30 -28.00 6.49
N GLY A 100 6.77 -26.78 6.24
CA GLY A 100 5.99 -25.76 5.52
C GLY A 100 4.96 -25.00 6.36
N ASP A 101 4.79 -25.36 7.63
CA ASP A 101 3.77 -24.77 8.53
C ASP A 101 4.11 -23.35 9.00
N THR A 102 5.34 -22.90 8.78
CA THR A 102 5.78 -21.55 9.11
C THR A 102 6.46 -20.89 7.92
N VAL A 103 5.94 -19.73 7.53
CA VAL A 103 6.56 -18.84 6.53
C VAL A 103 6.96 -17.54 7.22
N LYS A 104 8.19 -17.11 6.98
CA LYS A 104 8.75 -15.83 7.46
C LYS A 104 9.10 -14.96 6.28
N TRP A 105 8.74 -13.69 6.38
CA TRP A 105 9.08 -12.67 5.40
C TRP A 105 10.01 -11.64 6.03
N LEU A 106 11.07 -11.31 5.29
CA LEU A 106 11.85 -10.11 5.48
C LEU A 106 11.35 -9.09 4.45
N TRP A 107 11.02 -7.90 4.93
CA TRP A 107 10.54 -6.79 4.12
C TRP A 107 11.56 -5.67 4.11
N ARG A 108 11.70 -5.02 2.96
CA ARG A 108 12.34 -3.71 2.85
C ARG A 108 11.29 -2.64 2.68
N PHE A 109 11.60 -1.45 3.16
CA PHE A 109 10.80 -0.27 2.85
C PHE A 109 10.82 0.02 1.35
N GLY A 110 9.64 0.33 0.83
CA GLY A 110 9.46 0.83 -0.53
C GLY A 110 10.06 2.22 -0.70
N PRO A 111 10.18 2.69 -1.95
CA PRO A 111 10.87 3.95 -2.27
C PRO A 111 10.25 5.20 -1.63
N THR A 112 8.98 5.13 -1.19
CA THR A 112 8.26 6.23 -0.53
C THR A 112 8.36 6.23 1.00
N ALA A 113 8.87 5.16 1.62
CA ALA A 113 9.04 5.12 3.07
C ALA A 113 10.39 5.74 3.46
N ARG A 114 10.36 6.97 3.98
CA ARG A 114 11.51 7.67 4.57
C ARG A 114 11.74 7.33 6.03
#